data_AF-A0A416CKV2-F1
#
_entry.id   AF-A0A416CKV2-F1
#
_cell.length_a   1.000
_cell.length_b   1.000
_cell.length_c   1.000
_cell.angle_alpha   90.00
_cell.angle_beta   90.00
_cell.angle_gamma   90.00
#
_symmetry.space_group_name_H-M   'P 1'
#
loop_
_entity.id
_entity.type
_entity.pdbx_description
1 polymer ?
#
loop_
_entity_poly.entity_id
_entity_poly.type
_entity_poly.pdbx_seq_one_letter_code
_entity_poly.pdbx_strand_id
1 'polypeptide(L)'
;MSSLWQTVSENVVFVLEFLALIVVMFLIAYVIEKAVKKKNNDTERVLATRKIVVIGVFSAIAAILMVLEFPVPFAPSFYGLDFSELPALIGAFAYGPVAGVMIEFCKILIKLVLKPSSTAFVGELANFSISCMLVLPASVIYLFKKSRKQAILGTVVGTLIMTAFGSCFNAIYLLPKFSELYGIPLDAIIGMGTAINPAIHSISGLVLMCVVPLNLLKGGLVSLITILVYKKLSPILKAAHKQ
;
A
#
# COMPACT_ATOMS: atom_id res chain seq x y z
N MET A 1 19.26 -4.95 -17.34
CA MET A 1 18.06 -4.64 -18.17
C MET A 1 17.46 -5.88 -18.83
N SER A 2 18.18 -6.99 -19.05
CA SER A 2 17.63 -8.22 -19.62
C SER A 2 16.64 -8.98 -18.72
N SER A 3 16.81 -8.96 -17.39
CA SER A 3 15.95 -9.73 -16.47
C SER A 3 14.53 -9.20 -16.32
N LEU A 4 14.35 -7.87 -16.23
CA LEU A 4 13.02 -7.27 -16.00
C LEU A 4 12.11 -7.38 -17.22
N TRP A 5 12.65 -7.13 -18.43
CA TRP A 5 11.90 -7.32 -19.67
C TRP A 5 11.48 -8.77 -19.86
N GLN A 6 12.34 -9.71 -19.48
CA GLN A 6 12.02 -11.13 -19.52
C GLN A 6 10.88 -11.49 -18.55
N THR A 7 10.95 -11.06 -17.28
CA THR A 7 9.86 -11.29 -16.33
C THR A 7 8.55 -10.64 -16.78
N VAL A 8 8.60 -9.44 -17.38
CA VAL A 8 7.41 -8.80 -17.97
C VAL A 8 6.86 -9.62 -19.13
N SER A 9 7.71 -10.09 -20.04
CA SER A 9 7.27 -10.89 -21.20
C SER A 9 6.67 -12.23 -20.82
N GLU A 10 7.17 -12.85 -19.75
CA GLU A 10 6.67 -14.12 -19.24
C GLU A 10 5.32 -13.95 -18.50
N ASN A 11 5.04 -12.75 -17.97
CA ASN A 11 3.90 -12.47 -17.12
C ASN A 11 2.99 -11.34 -17.65
N VAL A 12 2.92 -11.15 -18.97
CA VAL A 12 2.23 -9.99 -19.59
C VAL A 12 0.78 -9.85 -19.11
N VAL A 13 0.02 -10.95 -19.05
CA VAL A 13 -1.38 -10.93 -18.60
C VAL A 13 -1.48 -10.39 -17.17
N PHE A 14 -0.62 -10.87 -16.28
CA PHE A 14 -0.60 -10.42 -14.89
C PHE A 14 -0.18 -8.94 -14.75
N VAL A 15 0.78 -8.49 -15.57
CA VAL A 15 1.17 -7.08 -15.61
C VAL A 15 0.01 -6.19 -16.09
N LEU A 16 -0.77 -6.64 -17.08
CA LEU A 16 -1.96 -5.92 -17.54
C LEU A 16 -3.05 -5.85 -16.46
N GLU A 17 -3.28 -6.94 -15.73
CA GLU A 17 -4.19 -6.95 -14.57
C GLU A 17 -3.73 -5.96 -13.48
N PHE A 18 -2.43 -5.92 -13.20
CA PHE A 18 -1.87 -4.95 -12.26
C PHE A 18 -2.09 -3.50 -12.73
N LEU A 19 -1.80 -3.20 -14.00
CA LEU A 19 -2.03 -1.87 -14.56
C LEU A 19 -3.51 -1.47 -14.55
N ALA A 20 -4.41 -2.41 -14.85
CA ALA A 20 -5.85 -2.18 -14.77
C ALA A 20 -6.28 -1.84 -13.34
N LEU A 21 -5.77 -2.57 -12.33
CA LEU A 21 -6.04 -2.29 -10.93
C LEU A 21 -5.54 -0.90 -10.53
N ILE A 22 -4.33 -0.52 -10.97
CA ILE A 22 -3.78 0.82 -10.74
C ILE A 22 -4.73 1.90 -11.29
N VAL A 23 -5.21 1.75 -12.52
CA VAL A 23 -6.15 2.71 -13.15
C VAL A 23 -7.44 2.80 -12.34
N VAL A 24 -8.02 1.67 -11.93
CA VAL A 24 -9.23 1.63 -11.09
C VAL A 24 -9.01 2.37 -9.78
N MET A 25 -7.89 2.12 -9.09
CA MET A 25 -7.56 2.79 -7.83
C MET A 25 -7.38 4.30 -8.01
N PHE A 26 -6.79 4.74 -9.13
CA PHE A 26 -6.69 6.16 -9.47
C PHE A 26 -8.06 6.81 -9.72
N LEU A 27 -8.93 6.14 -10.47
CA LEU A 27 -10.29 6.63 -10.73
C LEU A 27 -11.09 6.77 -9.44
N ILE A 28 -11.04 5.77 -8.56
CA ILE A 28 -11.66 5.80 -7.23
C ILE A 28 -11.10 6.98 -6.42
N ALA A 29 -9.77 7.10 -6.33
CA ALA A 29 -9.12 8.20 -5.61
C ALA A 29 -9.54 9.58 -6.15
N TYR A 30 -9.63 9.71 -7.47
CA TYR A 30 -10.01 10.95 -8.15
C TYR A 30 -11.46 11.34 -7.88
N VAL A 31 -12.39 10.38 -7.94
CA VAL A 31 -13.81 10.60 -7.61
C VAL A 31 -13.97 11.00 -6.15
N ILE A 32 -13.31 10.30 -5.24
CA ILE A 32 -13.30 10.62 -3.81
C ILE A 32 -12.74 12.02 -3.58
N GLU A 33 -11.60 12.35 -4.19
CA GLU A 33 -10.98 13.66 -4.02
C GLU A 33 -11.90 14.78 -4.53
N LYS A 34 -12.53 14.61 -5.69
CA LYS A 34 -13.54 15.56 -6.17
C LYS A 34 -14.70 15.76 -5.17
N ALA A 35 -15.19 14.68 -4.57
CA ALA A 35 -16.25 14.77 -3.55
C ALA A 35 -15.78 15.54 -2.30
N VAL A 36 -14.56 15.26 -1.83
CA VAL A 36 -13.93 15.97 -0.70
C VAL A 36 -13.77 17.46 -1.00
N LYS A 37 -13.29 17.81 -2.20
CA LYS A 37 -13.05 19.20 -2.61
C LYS A 37 -14.36 19.98 -2.74
N LYS A 38 -15.38 19.37 -3.35
CA LYS A 38 -16.73 19.95 -3.44
C LYS A 38 -17.30 20.26 -2.05
N LYS A 39 -17.14 19.34 -1.09
CA LYS A 39 -17.61 19.55 0.30
C LYS A 39 -16.89 20.71 0.99
N ASN A 40 -15.58 20.85 0.75
CA ASN A 40 -14.74 21.84 1.41
C ASN A 40 -14.63 23.18 0.66
N ASN A 41 -15.38 23.36 -0.44
CA ASN A 41 -15.26 24.51 -1.36
C ASN A 41 -13.82 24.78 -1.81
N ASP A 42 -13.05 23.71 -2.03
CA ASP A 42 -11.66 23.77 -2.48
C ASP A 42 -11.61 23.83 -4.02
N THR A 43 -11.13 24.96 -4.55
CA THR A 43 -11.04 25.25 -5.99
C THR A 43 -9.68 24.90 -6.60
N GLU A 44 -8.72 24.39 -5.81
CA GLU A 44 -7.40 24.05 -6.32
C GLU A 44 -7.50 22.94 -7.38
N ARG A 45 -6.49 22.79 -8.24
CA ARG A 45 -6.40 21.60 -9.11
C ARG A 45 -6.09 20.35 -8.27
N VAL A 46 -6.55 19.19 -8.76
CA VAL A 46 -6.24 17.89 -8.13
C VAL A 46 -4.73 17.64 -8.17
N LEU A 47 -4.08 17.92 -9.31
CA LEU A 47 -2.63 17.83 -9.50
C LEU A 47 -2.04 19.21 -9.82
N ALA A 48 -1.89 20.06 -8.80
CA ALA A 48 -1.08 21.28 -8.91
C ALA A 48 0.42 20.94 -8.92
N THR A 49 1.25 21.78 -9.53
CA THR A 49 2.71 21.57 -9.66
C THR A 49 3.37 21.21 -8.32
N ARG A 50 3.00 21.91 -7.25
CA ARG A 50 3.50 21.64 -5.90
C ARG A 50 3.12 20.25 -5.40
N LYS A 51 1.90 19.79 -5.66
CA LYS A 51 1.45 18.43 -5.30
C LYS A 51 2.29 17.39 -6.02
N ILE A 52 2.57 17.59 -7.30
CA ILE A 52 3.40 16.68 -8.11
C ILE A 52 4.81 16.58 -7.52
N VAL A 53 5.43 17.72 -7.16
CA VAL A 53 6.76 17.74 -6.53
C VAL A 53 6.76 16.97 -5.20
N VAL A 54 5.76 17.20 -4.35
CA VAL A 54 5.67 16.51 -3.05
C VAL A 54 5.42 15.01 -3.24
N ILE A 55 4.54 14.63 -4.17
CA ILE A 55 4.33 13.23 -4.54
C ILE A 55 5.66 12.58 -4.93
N GLY A 56 6.48 13.23 -5.77
CA GLY A 56 7.78 12.72 -6.18
C GLY A 56 8.74 12.49 -4.99
N VAL A 57 8.90 13.49 -4.12
CA VAL A 57 9.76 13.39 -2.93
C VAL A 57 9.27 12.27 -1.99
N PHE A 58 7.97 12.21 -1.73
CA PHE A 58 7.40 11.22 -0.83
C PHE A 58 7.45 9.81 -1.40
N SER A 59 7.32 9.67 -2.73
CA SER A 59 7.50 8.39 -3.43
C SER A 59 8.93 7.87 -3.32
N ALA A 60 9.93 8.75 -3.43
CA ALA A 60 11.32 8.37 -3.26
C ALA A 60 11.60 7.89 -1.83
N ILE A 61 11.11 8.61 -0.81
CA ILE A 61 11.23 8.21 0.60
C ILE A 61 10.52 6.86 0.82
N ALA A 62 9.30 6.71 0.31
CA ALA A 62 8.54 5.46 0.43
C ALA A 62 9.27 4.28 -0.23
N ALA A 63 9.88 4.48 -1.39
CA ALA A 63 10.64 3.45 -2.07
C ALA A 63 11.87 3.00 -1.28
N ILE A 64 12.61 3.95 -0.69
CA ILE A 64 13.74 3.64 0.19
C ILE A 64 13.26 2.81 1.39
N LEU A 65 12.17 3.23 2.04
CA LEU A 65 11.60 2.49 3.16
C LEU A 65 11.15 1.08 2.77
N MET A 66 10.64 0.89 1.56
CA MET A 66 10.24 -0.42 1.05
C MET A 66 11.43 -1.32 0.72
N VAL A 67 12.54 -0.77 0.22
CA VAL A 67 13.77 -1.56 0.00
C VAL A 67 14.34 -2.09 1.31
N LEU A 68 14.14 -1.35 2.41
CA LEU A 68 14.51 -1.73 3.78
C LEU A 68 13.50 -2.66 4.47
N GLU A 69 12.60 -3.29 3.71
CA GLU A 69 11.70 -4.32 4.23
C GLU A 69 12.48 -5.46 4.90
N PHE A 70 11.91 -6.00 5.97
CA PHE A 70 12.48 -7.12 6.71
C PHE A 70 11.43 -8.21 6.97
N PRO A 71 11.83 -9.48 7.05
CA PRO A 71 10.90 -10.58 7.32
C PRO A 71 10.41 -10.54 8.78
N VAL A 72 9.21 -11.06 9.02
CA VAL A 72 8.66 -11.24 10.37
C VAL A 72 8.76 -12.70 10.81
N PRO A 73 8.94 -13.00 12.11
CA PRO A 73 9.18 -14.37 12.58
C PRO A 73 7.96 -15.29 12.47
N PHE A 74 6.75 -14.75 12.29
CA PHE A 74 5.49 -15.50 12.26
C PHE A 74 4.93 -15.71 10.85
N ALA A 75 5.65 -15.31 9.79
CA ALA A 75 5.20 -15.45 8.41
C ALA A 75 6.35 -15.88 7.49
N PRO A 76 6.05 -16.57 6.36
CA PRO A 76 7.05 -16.89 5.34
C PRO A 76 7.83 -15.66 4.85
N SER A 77 9.07 -15.85 4.41
CA SER A 77 10.00 -14.76 4.05
C SER A 77 9.56 -13.87 2.88
N PHE A 78 8.60 -14.31 2.06
CA PHE A 78 8.00 -13.48 1.02
C PHE A 78 7.02 -12.43 1.56
N TYR A 79 6.66 -12.50 2.85
CA TYR A 79 5.93 -11.45 3.56
C TYR A 79 6.91 -10.51 4.28
N GLY A 80 7.18 -9.36 3.66
CA GLY A 80 7.98 -8.29 4.24
C GLY A 80 7.15 -7.33 5.10
N LEU A 81 7.75 -6.82 6.17
CA LEU A 81 7.28 -5.67 6.92
C LEU A 81 8.16 -4.46 6.59
N ASP A 82 7.52 -3.33 6.31
CA ASP A 82 8.16 -2.06 5.99
C ASP A 82 7.26 -0.89 6.44
N PHE A 83 7.79 0.33 6.35
CA PHE A 83 7.10 1.56 6.75
C PHE A 83 6.77 2.48 5.56
N SER A 84 6.73 1.95 4.35
CA SER A 84 6.63 2.76 3.13
C SER A 84 5.29 3.45 2.92
N GLU A 85 4.23 3.00 3.60
CA GLU A 85 2.90 3.64 3.57
C GLU A 85 2.85 4.92 4.42
N LEU A 86 3.85 5.15 5.28
CA LEU A 86 3.93 6.35 6.10
C LEU A 86 3.97 7.64 5.24
N PRO A 87 4.88 7.78 4.26
CA PRO A 87 4.82 8.87 3.31
C PRO A 87 3.47 8.96 2.59
N ALA A 88 2.92 7.86 2.10
CA ALA A 88 1.66 7.88 1.35
C ALA A 88 0.50 8.42 2.20
N LEU A 89 0.36 7.99 3.46
CA LEU A 89 -0.65 8.50 4.39
C LEU A 89 -0.45 9.99 4.71
N ILE A 90 0.78 10.42 4.98
CA ILE A 90 1.08 11.84 5.23
C ILE A 90 0.73 12.69 3.99
N GLY A 91 1.13 12.22 2.80
CA GLY A 91 0.82 12.85 1.53
C GLY A 91 -0.70 12.93 1.29
N ALA A 92 -1.42 11.85 1.58
CA ALA A 92 -2.87 11.79 1.42
C ALA A 92 -3.61 12.75 2.38
N PHE A 93 -3.18 12.82 3.65
CA PHE A 93 -3.74 13.76 4.62
C PHE A 93 -3.44 15.22 4.28
N ALA A 94 -2.29 15.48 3.68
CA ALA A 94 -1.89 16.83 3.30
C ALA A 94 -2.57 17.31 2.01
N TYR A 95 -2.61 16.47 0.97
CA TYR A 95 -2.91 16.88 -0.40
C TYR A 95 -4.10 16.19 -1.07
N GLY A 96 -4.61 15.10 -0.49
CA GLY A 96 -5.78 14.39 -1.02
C GLY A 96 -5.54 12.91 -1.33
N PRO A 97 -6.61 12.12 -1.50
CA PRO A 97 -6.52 10.69 -1.80
C PRO A 97 -5.70 10.37 -3.05
N VAL A 98 -5.76 11.21 -4.10
CA VAL A 98 -4.98 11.00 -5.33
C VAL A 98 -3.49 11.08 -5.05
N ALA A 99 -3.06 12.00 -4.19
CA ALA A 99 -1.65 12.08 -3.80
C ALA A 99 -1.18 10.80 -3.10
N GLY A 100 -2.01 10.22 -2.24
CA GLY A 100 -1.72 8.94 -1.59
C GLY A 100 -1.51 7.80 -2.58
N VAL A 101 -2.45 7.60 -3.50
CA VAL A 101 -2.36 6.53 -4.52
C VAL A 101 -1.20 6.76 -5.49
N MET A 102 -0.93 8.01 -5.88
CA MET A 102 0.24 8.33 -6.71
C MET A 102 1.55 7.97 -6.00
N ILE A 103 1.65 8.25 -4.69
CA ILE A 103 2.84 7.90 -3.90
C ILE A 103 3.02 6.39 -3.85
N GLU A 104 1.95 5.62 -3.61
CA GLU A 104 1.99 4.16 -3.62
C GLU A 104 2.41 3.60 -4.98
N PHE A 105 1.87 4.15 -6.07
CA PHE A 105 2.22 3.73 -7.43
C PHE A 105 3.68 4.02 -7.76
N CYS A 106 4.12 5.26 -7.57
CA CYS A 106 5.48 5.67 -7.87
C CYS A 106 6.50 4.96 -6.97
N LYS A 107 6.15 4.68 -5.70
CA LYS A 107 6.95 3.83 -4.80
C LYS A 107 7.28 2.49 -5.45
N ILE A 108 6.27 1.79 -5.97
CA ILE A 108 6.47 0.47 -6.58
C ILE A 108 7.39 0.56 -7.80
N LEU A 109 7.18 1.56 -8.67
CA LEU A 109 8.04 1.76 -9.84
C LEU A 109 9.51 1.99 -9.45
N ILE A 110 9.75 2.86 -8.46
CA ILE A 110 11.10 3.15 -8.00
C ILE A 110 11.70 1.91 -7.32
N LYS A 111 10.93 1.19 -6.50
CA LYS A 111 11.37 -0.06 -5.87
C LYS A 111 11.79 -1.08 -6.91
N LEU A 112 11.03 -1.26 -7.99
CA LEU A 112 11.33 -2.22 -9.05
C LEU A 112 12.65 -1.90 -9.78
N VAL A 113 13.02 -0.62 -9.87
CA VAL A 113 14.32 -0.19 -10.42
C VAL A 113 15.46 -0.49 -9.43
N LEU A 114 15.25 -0.27 -8.13
CA LEU A 114 16.26 -0.44 -7.09
C LEU A 114 16.49 -1.92 -6.71
N LYS A 115 15.41 -2.70 -6.61
CA LYS A 115 15.38 -4.10 -6.18
C LYS A 115 14.37 -4.85 -7.08
N PRO A 116 14.86 -5.57 -8.12
CA PRO A 116 14.02 -6.34 -9.01
C PRO A 116 13.05 -7.25 -8.24
N SER A 117 11.88 -7.51 -8.81
CA SER A 117 10.87 -8.34 -8.15
C SER A 117 11.41 -9.75 -7.92
N SER A 118 11.28 -10.21 -6.69
CA SER A 118 11.53 -11.61 -6.29
C SER A 118 10.22 -12.39 -6.16
N THR A 119 9.09 -11.82 -6.61
CA THR A 119 7.74 -12.41 -6.49
C THR A 119 6.94 -12.32 -7.79
N ALA A 120 7.59 -12.23 -8.95
CA ALA A 120 6.95 -12.13 -10.28
C ALA A 120 5.83 -11.07 -10.33
N PHE A 121 6.09 -9.91 -9.71
CA PHE A 121 5.15 -8.80 -9.53
C PHE A 121 3.98 -9.04 -8.55
N VAL A 122 3.78 -10.25 -8.03
CA VAL A 122 2.67 -10.56 -7.11
C VAL A 122 2.81 -9.81 -5.79
N GLY A 123 4.02 -9.73 -5.24
CA GLY A 123 4.29 -8.96 -4.03
C GLY A 123 4.15 -7.46 -4.25
N GLU A 124 4.54 -6.94 -5.41
CA GLU A 124 4.33 -5.54 -5.77
C GLU A 124 2.84 -5.20 -5.93
N LEU A 125 2.06 -6.05 -6.58
CA LEU A 125 0.61 -5.93 -6.67
C LEU A 125 -0.06 -5.97 -5.29
N ALA A 126 0.35 -6.93 -4.46
CA ALA A 126 -0.13 -7.08 -3.10
C ALA A 126 0.14 -5.81 -2.30
N ASN A 127 1.38 -5.32 -2.31
CA ASN A 127 1.77 -4.11 -1.60
C ASN A 127 0.95 -2.91 -2.09
N PHE A 128 0.87 -2.64 -3.39
CA PHE A 128 0.10 -1.50 -3.91
C PHE A 128 -1.38 -1.55 -3.51
N SER A 129 -2.05 -2.68 -3.78
CA SER A 129 -3.49 -2.83 -3.56
C SER A 129 -3.86 -2.78 -2.08
N ILE A 130 -3.14 -3.53 -1.24
CA ILE A 130 -3.36 -3.58 0.21
C ILE A 130 -3.06 -2.20 0.82
N SER A 131 -1.98 -1.53 0.41
CA SER A 131 -1.64 -0.20 0.92
C SER A 131 -2.67 0.86 0.51
N CYS A 132 -3.23 0.79 -0.71
CA CYS A 132 -4.34 1.67 -1.08
C CYS A 132 -5.59 1.45 -0.21
N MET A 133 -5.85 0.22 0.25
CA MET A 133 -6.94 -0.09 1.20
C MET A 133 -6.71 0.48 2.60
N LEU A 134 -5.48 0.82 2.96
CA LEU A 134 -5.18 1.61 4.16
C LEU A 134 -5.35 3.11 3.88
N VAL A 135 -4.69 3.60 2.83
CA VAL A 135 -4.54 5.04 2.54
C VAL A 135 -5.86 5.70 2.19
N LEU A 136 -6.66 5.09 1.30
CA LEU A 136 -7.90 5.69 0.81
C LEU A 136 -8.91 5.93 1.94
N PRO A 137 -9.43 4.91 2.65
CA PRO A 137 -10.42 5.13 3.70
C PRO A 137 -9.90 6.04 4.81
N ALA A 138 -8.62 5.93 5.19
CA ALA A 138 -8.02 6.81 6.17
C ALA A 138 -8.06 8.28 5.72
N SER A 139 -7.68 8.54 4.47
CA SER A 139 -7.68 9.90 3.91
C SER A 139 -9.09 10.47 3.78
N VAL A 140 -10.09 9.66 3.38
CA VAL A 140 -11.49 10.08 3.30
C VAL A 140 -12.00 10.55 4.64
N ILE A 141 -11.90 9.70 5.67
CA ILE A 141 -12.40 9.99 7.01
C ILE A 141 -11.73 11.26 7.56
N TYR A 142 -10.41 11.39 7.40
CA TYR A 142 -9.68 12.56 7.84
C TYR A 142 -10.07 13.84 7.10
N LEU A 143 -10.16 13.81 5.76
CA LEU A 143 -10.38 15.00 4.95
C LEU A 143 -11.82 15.50 4.98
N PHE A 144 -12.78 14.63 5.29
CA PHE A 144 -14.17 15.03 5.52
C PHE A 144 -14.35 15.88 6.78
N LYS A 145 -13.49 15.70 7.81
CA LYS A 145 -13.46 16.52 9.02
C LYS A 145 -12.06 16.51 9.65
N LYS A 146 -11.20 17.45 9.24
CA LYS A 146 -9.80 17.49 9.64
C LYS A 146 -9.65 17.67 11.16
N SER A 147 -9.30 16.59 11.86
CA SER A 147 -9.00 16.62 13.30
C SER A 147 -8.12 15.43 13.69
N ARG A 148 -7.46 15.49 14.85
CA ARG A 148 -6.66 14.36 15.35
C ARG A 148 -7.52 13.11 15.60
N LYS A 149 -8.74 13.29 16.10
CA LYS A 149 -9.70 12.19 16.31
C LYS A 149 -10.05 11.50 14.99
N GLN A 150 -10.27 12.26 13.93
CA GLN A 150 -10.60 11.73 12.61
C GLN A 150 -9.39 11.11 11.91
N ALA A 151 -8.17 11.61 12.15
CA ALA A 151 -6.95 10.93 11.71
C ALA A 151 -6.84 9.54 12.36
N ILE A 152 -7.01 9.45 13.69
CA ILE A 152 -6.98 8.17 14.43
C ILE A 152 -8.09 7.22 13.93
N LEU A 153 -9.33 7.72 13.84
CA LEU A 153 -10.46 6.92 13.35
C LEU A 153 -10.20 6.42 11.92
N GLY A 154 -9.72 7.31 11.04
CA GLY A 154 -9.42 6.99 9.66
C GLY A 154 -8.36 5.90 9.54
N THR A 155 -7.26 5.99 10.29
CA THR A 155 -6.20 5.00 10.24
C THR A 155 -6.59 3.66 10.87
N VAL A 156 -7.43 3.66 11.93
CA VAL A 156 -8.00 2.44 12.50
C VAL A 156 -8.91 1.75 11.48
N VAL A 157 -9.86 2.49 10.89
CA VAL A 157 -10.77 1.95 9.87
C VAL A 157 -9.98 1.46 8.66
N GLY A 158 -9.00 2.22 8.19
CA GLY A 158 -8.12 1.82 7.09
C GLY A 158 -7.32 0.56 7.40
N THR A 159 -6.80 0.42 8.62
CA THR A 159 -6.08 -0.80 9.04
C THR A 159 -7.00 -2.02 9.03
N LEU A 160 -8.25 -1.88 9.48
CA LEU A 160 -9.22 -2.96 9.47
C LEU A 160 -9.63 -3.34 8.03
N ILE A 161 -9.88 -2.36 7.17
CA ILE A 161 -10.20 -2.59 5.75
C ILE A 161 -9.02 -3.25 5.04
N MET A 162 -7.81 -2.73 5.24
CA MET A 162 -6.57 -3.32 4.73
C MET A 162 -6.41 -4.78 5.18
N THR A 163 -6.68 -5.06 6.46
CA THR A 163 -6.56 -6.41 7.01
C THR A 163 -7.60 -7.34 6.39
N ALA A 164 -8.86 -6.94 6.33
CA ALA A 164 -9.94 -7.74 5.75
C ALA A 164 -9.72 -7.99 4.25
N PHE A 165 -9.50 -6.92 3.48
CA PHE A 165 -9.22 -7.01 2.04
C PHE A 165 -7.95 -7.81 1.78
N GLY A 166 -6.85 -7.48 2.45
CA GLY A 166 -5.57 -8.16 2.26
C GLY A 166 -5.64 -9.64 2.60
N SER A 167 -6.42 -10.03 3.60
CA SER A 167 -6.64 -11.44 3.94
C SER A 167 -7.44 -12.17 2.88
N CYS A 168 -8.57 -11.60 2.44
CA CYS A 168 -9.39 -12.16 1.36
C CYS A 168 -8.61 -12.24 0.04
N PHE A 169 -7.90 -11.17 -0.31
CA PHE A 169 -7.13 -11.08 -1.54
C PHE A 169 -5.96 -12.06 -1.55
N ASN A 170 -5.31 -12.28 -0.40
CA ASN A 170 -4.30 -13.33 -0.27
C ASN A 170 -4.89 -14.73 -0.45
N ALA A 171 -6.00 -15.03 0.24
CA ALA A 171 -6.63 -16.35 0.18
C ALA A 171 -7.12 -16.71 -1.22
N ILE A 172 -7.78 -15.76 -1.90
CA ILE A 172 -8.55 -16.01 -3.12
C ILE A 172 -7.69 -15.83 -4.37
N TYR A 173 -6.73 -14.89 -4.37
CA TYR A 173 -6.04 -14.49 -5.59
C TYR A 173 -4.52 -14.50 -5.48
N LEU A 174 -3.91 -13.82 -4.50
CA LEU A 174 -2.45 -13.67 -4.47
C LEU A 174 -1.70 -14.98 -4.23
N LEU A 175 -2.10 -15.81 -3.27
CA LEU A 175 -1.42 -17.08 -3.01
C LEU A 175 -1.60 -18.08 -4.17
N PRO A 176 -2.81 -18.28 -4.74
CA PRO A 176 -2.98 -19.06 -5.96
C PRO A 176 -2.15 -18.53 -7.14
N LYS A 177 -2.14 -17.21 -7.38
CA LYS A 177 -1.33 -16.63 -8.46
C LYS A 177 0.16 -16.74 -8.21
N PHE A 178 0.60 -16.58 -6.97
CA PHE A 178 1.99 -16.81 -6.61
C PHE A 178 2.40 -18.27 -6.90
N SER A 179 1.56 -19.24 -6.54
CA SER A 179 1.76 -20.66 -6.86
C SER A 179 1.87 -20.92 -8.37
N GLU A 180 0.96 -20.34 -9.15
CA GLU A 180 0.91 -20.47 -10.62
C GLU A 180 2.16 -19.87 -11.28
N LEU A 181 2.53 -18.64 -10.93
CA LEU A 181 3.64 -17.93 -11.59
C LEU A 181 5.03 -18.46 -11.18
N TYR A 182 5.17 -18.99 -9.96
CA TYR A 182 6.42 -19.61 -9.50
C TYR A 182 6.52 -21.11 -9.79
N GLY A 183 5.42 -21.74 -10.22
CA GLY A 183 5.36 -23.20 -10.35
C GLY A 183 5.54 -23.95 -9.03
N ILE A 184 5.37 -23.27 -7.89
CA ILE A 184 5.47 -23.87 -6.55
C ILE A 184 4.07 -24.35 -6.16
N PRO A 185 3.85 -25.64 -5.86
CA PRO A 185 2.54 -26.14 -5.42
C PRO A 185 2.03 -25.39 -4.18
N LEU A 186 0.71 -25.15 -4.10
CA LEU A 186 0.09 -24.52 -2.93
C LEU A 186 0.41 -25.26 -1.63
N ASP A 187 0.51 -26.58 -1.66
CA ASP A 187 0.88 -27.39 -0.50
C ASP A 187 2.29 -27.08 0.01
N ALA A 188 3.22 -26.76 -0.88
CA ALA A 188 4.57 -26.34 -0.49
C ALA A 188 4.54 -24.96 0.18
N ILE A 189 3.71 -24.02 -0.32
CA ILE A 189 3.51 -22.70 0.31
C ILE A 189 2.88 -22.85 1.70
N ILE A 190 1.89 -23.75 1.85
CA ILE A 190 1.29 -24.08 3.15
C ILE A 190 2.36 -24.68 4.06
N GLY A 191 3.20 -25.60 3.55
CA GLY A 191 4.30 -26.21 4.28
C GLY A 191 5.33 -25.21 4.80
N MET A 192 5.61 -24.12 4.06
CA MET A 192 6.43 -23.01 4.55
C MET A 192 5.80 -22.34 5.78
N GLY A 193 4.47 -22.22 5.81
CA GLY A 193 3.72 -21.76 6.99
C GLY A 193 3.75 -22.76 8.13
N THR A 194 3.53 -24.05 7.83
CA THR A 194 3.55 -25.14 8.83
C THR A 194 4.89 -25.22 9.56
N ALA A 195 6.01 -24.99 8.86
CA ALA A 195 7.34 -24.94 9.45
C ALA A 195 7.52 -23.81 10.49
N ILE A 196 6.73 -22.74 10.38
CA ILE A 196 6.75 -21.60 11.31
C ILE A 196 5.75 -21.83 12.45
N ASN A 197 4.55 -22.30 12.12
CA ASN A 197 3.49 -22.61 13.07
C ASN A 197 2.83 -23.93 12.68
N PRO A 198 3.00 -25.01 13.48
CA PRO A 198 2.44 -26.32 13.17
C PRO A 198 0.91 -26.34 13.00
N ALA A 199 0.17 -25.34 13.50
CA ALA A 199 -1.28 -25.26 13.33
C ALA A 199 -1.72 -24.84 11.91
N ILE A 200 -0.80 -24.43 11.04
CA ILE A 200 -1.10 -24.04 9.67
C ILE A 200 -1.15 -25.30 8.79
N HIS A 201 -2.36 -25.69 8.38
CA HIS A 201 -2.58 -26.84 7.49
C HIS A 201 -3.38 -26.49 6.22
N SER A 202 -3.72 -25.21 6.03
CA SER A 202 -4.54 -24.75 4.91
C SER A 202 -4.21 -23.30 4.56
N ILE A 203 -4.65 -22.85 3.37
CA ILE A 203 -4.56 -21.45 2.95
C ILE A 203 -5.25 -20.53 3.97
N SER A 204 -6.43 -20.92 4.45
CA SER A 204 -7.15 -20.15 5.47
C SER A 204 -6.36 -20.06 6.77
N GLY A 205 -5.70 -21.14 7.19
CA GLY A 205 -4.79 -21.15 8.34
C GLY A 205 -3.61 -20.21 8.15
N LEU A 206 -2.95 -20.25 6.98
CA LEU A 206 -1.85 -19.36 6.62
C LEU A 206 -2.30 -17.89 6.65
N VAL A 207 -3.44 -17.59 6.06
CA VAL A 207 -3.99 -16.23 6.02
C VAL A 207 -4.35 -15.73 7.41
N LEU A 208 -5.03 -16.54 8.22
CA LEU A 208 -5.43 -16.16 9.56
C LEU A 208 -4.23 -15.97 10.51
N MET A 209 -3.22 -16.83 10.40
CA MET A 209 -2.08 -16.86 11.35
C MET A 209 -0.86 -16.06 10.88
N CYS A 210 -0.75 -15.73 9.59
CA CYS A 210 0.35 -14.94 9.06
C CYS A 210 -0.15 -13.59 8.50
N VAL A 211 -1.12 -13.60 7.58
CA VAL A 211 -1.53 -12.39 6.82
C VAL A 211 -2.31 -11.41 7.70
N VAL A 212 -3.28 -11.89 8.47
CA VAL A 212 -4.05 -11.05 9.40
C VAL A 212 -3.15 -10.34 10.41
N PRO A 213 -2.29 -11.05 11.19
CA PRO A 213 -1.43 -10.37 12.15
C PRO A 213 -0.40 -9.46 11.48
N LEU A 214 0.13 -9.83 10.30
CA LEU A 214 1.04 -8.96 9.56
C LEU A 214 0.37 -7.64 9.17
N ASN A 215 -0.84 -7.68 8.60
CA ASN A 215 -1.56 -6.48 8.19
C ASN A 215 -1.97 -5.63 9.39
N LEU A 216 -2.41 -6.23 10.49
CA LEU A 216 -2.70 -5.49 11.73
C LEU A 216 -1.45 -4.83 12.30
N LEU A 217 -0.33 -5.54 12.33
CA LEU A 217 0.95 -5.02 12.81
C LEU A 217 1.44 -3.87 11.92
N LYS A 218 1.50 -4.11 10.60
CA LYS A 218 1.95 -3.11 9.61
C LYS A 218 1.08 -1.87 9.65
N GLY A 219 -0.24 -2.04 9.54
CA GLY A 219 -1.20 -0.94 9.59
C GLY A 219 -1.15 -0.21 10.92
N GLY A 220 -1.07 -0.92 12.05
CA GLY A 220 -0.98 -0.35 13.39
C GLY A 220 0.28 0.51 13.58
N LEU A 221 1.46 -0.02 13.21
CA LEU A 221 2.73 0.70 13.36
C LEU A 221 2.79 1.94 12.46
N VAL A 222 2.46 1.79 11.19
CA VAL A 222 2.43 2.92 10.24
C VAL A 222 1.42 3.98 10.71
N SER A 223 0.24 3.56 11.15
CA SER A 223 -0.79 4.46 11.67
C SER A 223 -0.31 5.23 12.89
N LEU A 224 0.31 4.55 13.85
CA LEU A 224 0.86 5.15 15.06
C LEU A 224 1.88 6.24 14.71
N ILE A 225 2.87 5.91 13.88
CA ILE A 225 3.91 6.86 13.46
C ILE A 225 3.29 8.03 12.70
N THR A 226 2.34 7.77 11.78
CA THR A 226 1.62 8.80 11.04
C THR A 226 0.96 9.79 11.98
N ILE A 227 0.20 9.31 12.99
CA ILE A 227 -0.53 10.15 13.95
C ILE A 227 0.42 11.05 14.76
N LEU A 228 1.62 10.57 15.08
CA LEU A 228 2.63 11.31 15.85
C LEU A 228 3.31 12.40 15.00
N VAL A 229 3.50 12.17 13.70
CA VAL A 229 4.33 13.02 12.84
C VAL A 229 3.51 13.98 11.96
N TYR A 230 2.32 13.60 11.49
CA TYR A 230 1.60 14.34 10.43
C TYR A 230 1.32 15.81 10.79
N LYS A 231 1.01 16.10 12.08
CA LYS A 231 0.75 17.49 12.51
C LYS A 231 1.99 18.36 12.47
N LYS A 232 3.19 17.81 12.71
CA LYS A 232 4.45 18.56 12.65
C LYS A 232 4.81 18.89 11.21
N LEU A 233 4.45 18.01 10.28
CA LEU A 233 4.68 18.22 8.85
C LEU A 233 3.61 19.11 8.20
N SER A 234 2.38 19.15 8.73
CA SER A 234 1.30 19.93 8.10
C SER A 234 1.62 21.42 7.92
N PRO A 235 2.27 22.14 8.86
CA PRO A 235 2.68 23.53 8.63
C PRO A 235 3.69 23.65 7.50
N ILE A 236 4.73 22.81 7.45
CA ILE A 236 5.77 22.86 6.41
C ILE A 236 5.15 22.59 5.03
N LEU A 237 4.26 21.60 4.95
CA LEU A 237 3.56 21.23 3.73
C LEU A 237 2.53 22.29 3.30
N LYS A 238 2.02 23.14 4.19
CA LYS A 238 1.04 24.19 3.85
C LYS A 238 1.61 25.61 3.83
N ALA A 239 2.76 25.86 4.45
CA ALA A 239 3.34 27.19 4.63
C ALA A 239 3.70 27.87 3.31
N ALA A 240 4.14 27.13 2.28
CA ALA A 240 4.39 27.73 0.96
C ALA A 240 3.12 28.02 0.15
N HIS A 241 1.94 28.08 0.80
CA HIS A 241 0.67 28.51 0.20
C HIS A 241 0.30 29.96 0.58
N LYS A 242 1.09 30.59 1.46
CA LYS A 242 0.86 31.96 1.98
C LYS A 242 1.79 33.02 1.34
N GLN A 243 2.37 32.72 0.18
CA GLN A 243 3.06 33.71 -0.65
C GLN A 243 2.21 34.02 -1.87
#